data_AF-A0A1B1A705-F1
#
_entry.id   AF-A0A1B1A705-F1
#
_cell.length_a   1.000
_cell.length_b   1.000
_cell.length_c   1.000
_cell.angle_alpha   90.00
_cell.angle_beta   90.00
_cell.angle_gamma   90.00
#
_symmetry.space_group_name_H-M   'P 1'
#
loop_
_entity.id
_entity.type
_entity.pdbx_description
1 polymer ?
#
loop_
_entity_poly.entity_id
_entity_poly.type
_entity_poly.pdbx_seq_one_letter_code
_entity_poly.pdbx_strand_id
1 'polypeptide(L)'
;MEGRVVSGKPAGDNSHGYRVKREIRAAGTATTELEAEQSRLQSVLAERAEPPALRLHPSLSTRYRELIDDLARSLNAPDVKREAAEALRGLISEVRMVPDPTARNGHAIELIGELAGILRLGGLDATKPPRFARALSETMVAGARIGHCFIQA
;
A
#
# COMPACT_ATOMS: atom_id res chain seq x y z
N MET A 1 30.52 -4.88 6.05
CA MET A 1 31.76 -5.60 6.43
C MET A 1 31.51 -6.26 7.76
N GLU A 2 31.80 -7.56 7.83
CA GLU A 2 31.38 -8.52 8.86
C GLU A 2 31.85 -8.18 10.27
N GLY A 3 30.94 -8.33 11.25
CA GLY A 3 31.30 -8.32 12.67
C GLY A 3 31.65 -9.73 13.13
N ARG A 4 32.95 -10.01 13.30
CA ARG A 4 33.44 -11.25 13.92
C ARG A 4 33.21 -11.16 15.44
N VAL A 5 32.29 -11.97 15.96
CA VAL A 5 32.04 -12.12 17.40
C VAL A 5 33.28 -12.74 18.05
N VAL A 6 33.88 -12.08 19.04
CA VAL A 6 35.04 -12.59 19.80
C VAL A 6 34.64 -12.84 21.27
N SER A 7 34.36 -14.12 21.56
CA SER A 7 34.38 -14.83 22.87
C SER A 7 33.40 -14.46 24.02
N GLY A 8 32.93 -15.51 24.74
CA GLY A 8 31.85 -15.56 25.76
C GLY A 8 32.17 -15.02 27.17
N LYS A 9 31.29 -15.08 28.19
CA LYS A 9 30.45 -16.20 28.71
C LYS A 9 29.24 -15.63 29.51
N PRO A 10 28.09 -16.34 29.61
CA PRO A 10 26.84 -15.78 30.14
C PRO A 10 26.72 -15.90 31.67
N ALA A 11 26.36 -14.80 32.32
CA ALA A 11 25.79 -14.78 33.66
C ALA A 11 25.02 -13.47 33.86
N GLY A 12 23.69 -13.56 33.97
CA GLY A 12 22.82 -12.48 34.44
C GLY A 12 22.44 -11.43 33.39
N ASP A 13 21.13 -11.21 33.25
CA ASP A 13 20.44 -10.10 32.58
C ASP A 13 20.62 -9.94 31.06
N ASN A 14 19.62 -10.45 30.31
CA ASN A 14 19.43 -10.25 28.87
C ASN A 14 19.00 -8.81 28.52
N SER A 15 19.77 -7.80 28.93
CA SER A 15 19.69 -6.48 28.32
C SER A 15 20.72 -6.38 27.20
N HIS A 16 20.30 -6.58 25.95
CA HIS A 16 21.10 -6.17 24.80
C HIS A 16 21.11 -4.65 24.74
N GLY A 17 21.99 -4.04 25.52
CA GLY A 17 22.31 -2.63 25.42
C GLY A 17 23.01 -2.37 24.09
N TYR A 18 22.26 -1.96 23.07
CA TYR A 18 22.84 -1.34 21.89
C TYR A 18 23.43 0.01 22.32
N ARG A 19 24.71 0.03 22.75
CA ARG A 19 25.45 1.28 22.89
C ARG A 19 25.83 1.73 21.48
N VAL A 20 25.02 2.62 20.91
CA VAL A 20 25.33 3.33 19.67
C VAL A 20 26.69 4.02 19.87
N LYS A 21 27.74 3.47 19.26
CA LYS A 21 29.04 4.16 19.17
C LYS A 21 28.86 5.30 18.17
N ARG A 22 28.51 6.49 18.67
CA ARG A 22 28.62 7.73 17.88
C ARG A 22 30.10 8.10 17.84
N GLU A 23 30.84 7.51 16.91
CA GLU A 23 32.16 8.02 16.57
C GLU A 23 31.97 9.26 15.70
N ILE A 24 32.22 10.43 16.29
CA ILE A 24 32.28 11.68 15.54
C ILE A 24 33.53 11.58 14.67
N ARG A 25 33.33 11.34 13.36
CA ARG A 25 34.41 11.54 12.37
C ARG A 25 34.91 12.98 12.49
N ALA A 26 36.18 13.23 12.23
CA ALA A 26 36.77 14.58 12.29
C ALA A 26 36.05 15.66 11.44
N ALA A 27 35.10 15.26 10.58
CA ALA A 27 34.21 16.12 9.80
C ALA A 27 32.76 16.23 10.35
N GLY A 28 32.40 15.62 11.48
CA GLY A 28 31.09 15.79 12.13
C GLY A 28 29.86 15.20 11.41
N THR A 29 30.02 14.45 10.32
CA THR A 29 28.96 14.20 9.32
C THR A 29 28.43 12.76 9.27
N ALA A 30 27.85 12.25 10.36
CA ALA A 30 27.10 10.98 10.30
C ALA A 30 25.58 11.15 10.57
N THR A 31 25.17 12.29 11.15
CA THR A 31 23.76 12.64 11.39
C THR A 31 23.31 13.87 10.60
N THR A 32 24.25 14.72 10.17
CA THR A 32 23.94 16.02 9.57
C THR A 32 23.27 15.94 8.20
N GLU A 33 23.61 14.96 7.36
CA GLU A 33 23.05 14.87 6.00
C GLU A 33 21.57 14.47 6.01
N LEU A 34 21.21 13.48 6.82
CA LEU A 34 19.81 13.05 7.01
C LEU A 34 18.99 14.11 7.74
N GLU A 35 19.57 14.78 8.73
CA GLU A 35 18.92 15.88 9.46
C GLU A 35 18.70 17.10 8.55
N ALA A 36 19.68 17.43 7.70
CA ALA A 36 19.55 18.49 6.71
C ALA A 36 18.48 18.16 5.67
N GLU A 37 18.45 16.93 5.17
CA GLU A 37 17.44 16.47 4.22
C GLU A 37 16.05 16.43 4.86
N GLN A 38 15.94 15.98 6.11
CA GLN A 38 14.69 16.04 6.87
C GLN A 38 14.21 17.48 7.04
N SER A 39 15.10 18.39 7.42
CA SER A 39 14.78 19.81 7.60
C SER A 39 14.34 20.46 6.28
N ARG A 40 15.01 20.13 5.18
CA ARG A 40 14.64 20.58 3.82
C ARG A 40 13.28 20.04 3.40
N LEU A 41 12.98 18.76 3.65
CA LEU A 41 11.68 18.18 3.33
C LEU A 41 10.57 18.77 4.22
N GLN A 42 10.86 19.07 5.49
CA GLN A 42 9.93 19.74 6.40
C GLN A 42 9.63 21.17 5.95
N SER A 43 10.61 21.93 5.46
CA SER A 43 10.36 23.27 4.93
C SER A 43 9.50 23.23 3.67
N VAL A 44 9.76 22.30 2.75
CA VAL A 44 8.95 22.09 1.54
C VAL A 44 7.50 21.73 1.85
N LEU A 45 7.28 20.91 2.89
CA LEU A 45 5.93 20.56 3.33
C LEU A 45 5.23 21.74 4.02
N ALA A 46 5.94 22.55 4.79
CA ALA A 46 5.40 23.72 5.46
C ALA A 46 5.04 24.86 4.48
N GLU A 47 5.80 25.02 3.39
CA GLU A 47 5.53 26.01 2.33
C GLU A 47 4.37 25.62 1.42
N ARG A 48 4.03 24.32 1.34
CA ARG A 48 2.87 23.86 0.58
C ARG A 48 1.58 24.20 1.32
N ALA A 49 0.83 25.16 0.80
CA ALA A 49 -0.54 25.40 1.24
C ALA A 49 -1.37 24.10 1.14
N GLU A 50 -2.12 23.78 2.19
CA GLU A 50 -3.01 22.63 2.20
C GLU A 50 -3.94 22.72 0.99
N PRO A 51 -3.95 21.69 0.10
CA PRO A 51 -4.83 21.72 -1.06
C PRO A 51 -6.28 21.90 -0.58
N PRO A 52 -7.08 22.72 -1.27
CA PRO A 52 -8.45 22.95 -0.87
C PRO A 52 -9.18 21.61 -0.76
N ALA A 53 -9.91 21.41 0.35
CA ALA A 53 -10.64 20.18 0.59
C ALA A 53 -11.43 19.79 -0.66
N LEU A 54 -11.16 18.59 -1.19
CA LEU A 54 -11.81 18.09 -2.39
C LEU A 54 -13.30 17.96 -2.13
N ARG A 55 -14.09 18.91 -2.64
CA ARG A 55 -15.55 18.87 -2.57
C ARG A 55 -16.07 17.92 -3.64
N LEU A 56 -16.23 16.64 -3.27
CA LEU A 56 -16.89 15.67 -4.12
C LEU A 56 -18.39 15.95 -4.14
N HIS A 57 -18.97 16.03 -5.33
CA HIS A 57 -20.42 16.14 -5.46
C HIS A 57 -21.07 14.84 -4.96
N PRO A 58 -22.20 14.89 -4.21
CA PRO A 58 -22.83 13.68 -3.65
C PRO A 58 -23.17 12.59 -4.69
N SER A 59 -23.49 12.98 -5.93
CA SER A 59 -23.80 12.02 -7.00
C SER A 59 -22.58 11.43 -7.72
N LEU A 60 -21.36 11.93 -7.48
CA LEU A 60 -20.16 11.51 -8.20
C LEU A 60 -19.90 10.01 -8.01
N SER A 61 -20.10 9.52 -6.78
CA SER A 61 -19.97 8.10 -6.45
C SER A 61 -20.96 7.23 -7.23
N THR A 62 -22.22 7.67 -7.38
CA THR A 62 -23.24 6.94 -8.14
C THR A 62 -22.90 6.91 -9.61
N ARG A 63 -22.56 8.07 -10.19
CA ARG A 63 -22.19 8.17 -11.61
C ARG A 63 -20.94 7.34 -11.94
N TYR A 64 -19.96 7.30 -11.03
CA TYR A 64 -18.78 6.46 -11.19
C TYR A 64 -19.15 4.97 -11.23
N ARG A 65 -20.03 4.51 -10.34
CA ARG A 65 -20.51 3.11 -10.36
C ARG A 65 -21.21 2.77 -11.68
N GLU A 66 -22.10 3.64 -12.15
CA GLU A 66 -22.81 3.45 -13.43
C GLU A 66 -21.82 3.32 -14.60
N LEU A 67 -20.79 4.16 -14.65
CA LEU A 67 -19.76 4.10 -15.69
C LEU A 67 -18.97 2.78 -15.64
N ILE A 68 -18.60 2.31 -14.45
CA ILE A 68 -17.89 1.04 -14.29
C ILE A 68 -18.78 -0.15 -14.66
N ASP A 69 -20.06 -0.12 -14.30
CA ASP A 69 -21.02 -1.18 -14.65
C ASP A 69 -21.28 -1.23 -16.16
N ASP A 70 -21.37 -0.07 -16.83
CA ASP A 70 -21.55 0.01 -18.28
C ASP A 70 -20.29 -0.44 -19.03
N LEU A 71 -19.11 -0.06 -18.56
CA LEU A 71 -17.83 -0.55 -19.07
C LEU A 71 -17.72 -2.06 -18.91
N ALA A 72 -18.02 -2.60 -17.72
CA ALA A 72 -17.98 -4.03 -17.45
C ALA A 72 -18.94 -4.81 -18.34
N ARG A 73 -20.16 -4.30 -18.57
CA ARG A 73 -21.11 -4.90 -19.51
C ARG A 73 -20.58 -4.90 -20.95
N SER A 74 -20.06 -3.76 -21.41
CA SER A 74 -19.53 -3.60 -22.77
C SER A 74 -18.35 -4.53 -23.04
N LEU A 75 -17.40 -4.65 -22.11
CA LEU A 75 -16.26 -5.57 -22.24
C LEU A 75 -16.65 -7.06 -22.20
N ASN A 76 -17.82 -7.39 -21.66
CA ASN A 76 -18.34 -8.75 -21.60
C ASN A 76 -19.30 -9.11 -22.75
N ALA A 77 -19.59 -8.18 -23.66
CA ALA A 77 -20.44 -8.46 -24.81
C ALA A 77 -19.78 -9.53 -25.72
N PRO A 78 -20.54 -10.52 -26.21
CA PRO A 78 -20.00 -11.77 -26.76
C PRO A 78 -19.14 -11.58 -28.02
N ASP A 79 -19.45 -10.53 -28.78
CA ASP A 79 -18.75 -10.09 -29.99
C ASP A 79 -17.35 -9.54 -29.70
N VAL A 80 -17.17 -8.80 -28.60
CA VAL A 80 -15.89 -8.14 -28.26
C VAL A 80 -15.12 -8.83 -27.13
N LYS A 81 -15.75 -9.75 -26.39
CA LYS A 81 -15.19 -10.35 -25.17
C LYS A 81 -13.80 -10.99 -25.37
N ARG A 82 -13.58 -11.65 -26.52
CA ARG A 82 -12.29 -12.30 -26.81
C ARG A 82 -11.18 -11.27 -26.94
N GLU A 83 -11.40 -10.24 -27.76
CA GLU A 83 -10.43 -9.18 -27.99
C GLU A 83 -10.18 -8.36 -26.72
N ALA A 84 -11.24 -8.03 -25.97
CA ALA A 84 -11.12 -7.38 -24.67
C ALA A 84 -10.27 -8.19 -23.69
N ALA A 85 -10.46 -9.52 -23.64
CA ALA A 85 -9.66 -10.39 -22.78
C ALA A 85 -8.18 -10.46 -23.23
N GLU A 86 -7.91 -10.45 -24.54
CA GLU A 86 -6.55 -10.39 -25.09
C GLU A 86 -5.86 -9.07 -24.70
N ALA A 87 -6.54 -7.93 -24.86
CA ALA A 87 -6.04 -6.62 -24.46
C ALA A 87 -5.76 -6.53 -22.95
N LEU A 88 -6.66 -7.02 -22.10
CA LEU A 88 -6.47 -7.07 -20.65
C LEU A 88 -5.30 -7.96 -20.24
N ARG A 89 -5.08 -9.08 -20.96
CA ARG A 89 -3.89 -9.92 -20.76
C ARG A 89 -2.60 -9.22 -21.15
N GLY A 90 -2.64 -8.29 -22.12
CA GLY A 90 -1.49 -7.46 -22.47
C GLY A 90 -0.97 -6.58 -21.33
N LEU A 91 -1.82 -6.27 -20.35
CA LEU A 91 -1.44 -5.53 -19.13
C LEU A 91 -0.67 -6.40 -18.11
N ILE A 92 -0.51 -7.69 -18.39
CA ILE A 92 0.23 -8.65 -17.57
C ILE A 92 1.63 -8.80 -18.14
N SER A 93 2.64 -8.45 -17.35
CA SER A 93 4.05 -8.64 -17.73
C SER A 93 4.52 -10.07 -17.45
N GLU A 94 4.15 -10.64 -16.30
CA GLU A 94 4.53 -12.00 -15.91
C GLU A 94 3.53 -12.59 -14.91
N VAL A 95 3.41 -13.92 -14.90
CA VAL A 95 2.70 -14.69 -13.88
C VAL A 95 3.72 -15.60 -13.18
N ARG A 96 4.02 -15.31 -11.91
CA ARG A 96 5.00 -16.07 -11.12
C ARG A 96 4.31 -17.06 -10.19
N MET A 97 4.87 -18.27 -10.10
CA MET A 97 4.48 -19.23 -9.08
C MET A 97 5.51 -19.18 -7.95
N VAL A 98 5.05 -18.84 -6.75
CA VAL A 98 5.91 -18.68 -5.56
C VAL A 98 5.56 -19.77 -4.55
N PRO A 99 6.53 -20.53 -4.02
CA PRO A 99 6.26 -21.47 -2.94
C PRO A 99 5.63 -20.78 -1.73
N ASP A 100 4.51 -21.32 -1.26
CA ASP A 100 3.80 -20.82 -0.08
C ASP A 100 3.32 -22.02 0.75
N PRO A 101 3.92 -22.28 1.92
CA PRO A 101 3.56 -23.40 2.77
C PRO A 101 2.16 -23.28 3.37
N THR A 102 1.55 -22.09 3.35
CA THR A 102 0.19 -21.83 3.84
C THR A 102 -0.86 -21.94 2.74
N ALA A 103 -0.45 -21.93 1.47
CA ALA A 103 -1.34 -22.08 0.34
C ALA A 103 -1.81 -23.54 0.20
N ARG A 104 -3.08 -23.72 -0.18
CA ARG A 104 -3.71 -25.05 -0.39
C ARG A 104 -2.87 -25.99 -1.25
N ASN A 105 -2.18 -25.45 -2.26
CA ASN A 105 -1.42 -26.21 -3.24
C ASN A 105 0.10 -26.07 -3.05
N GLY A 106 0.57 -25.56 -1.90
CA GLY A 106 1.98 -25.31 -1.62
C GLY A 106 2.61 -24.15 -2.42
N HIS A 107 1.81 -23.45 -3.21
CA HIS A 107 2.24 -22.35 -4.07
C HIS A 107 1.18 -21.25 -4.11
N ALA A 108 1.64 -20.00 -4.14
CA ALA A 108 0.90 -18.80 -4.48
C ALA A 108 1.17 -18.41 -5.94
N ILE A 109 0.22 -17.70 -6.56
CA ILE A 109 0.38 -17.15 -7.91
C ILE A 109 0.43 -15.63 -7.78
N GLU A 110 1.54 -15.03 -8.19
CA GLU A 110 1.74 -13.59 -8.21
C GLU A 110 1.58 -13.06 -9.63
N LEU A 111 0.73 -12.05 -9.77
CA LEU A 111 0.61 -11.27 -11.00
C LEU A 111 1.59 -10.09 -10.99
N ILE A 112 2.36 -9.92 -12.06
CA ILE A 112 3.22 -8.77 -12.30
C ILE A 112 2.73 -8.02 -13.54
N GLY A 113 2.70 -6.69 -13.45
CA GLY A 113 2.33 -5.80 -14.55
C GLY A 113 1.39 -4.69 -14.09
N GLU A 114 0.90 -3.90 -15.05
CA GLU A 114 -0.02 -2.80 -14.80
C GLU A 114 -1.34 -3.29 -14.21
N LEU A 115 -1.84 -4.45 -14.67
CA LEU A 115 -3.05 -5.05 -14.12
C LEU A 115 -2.90 -5.36 -12.63
N ALA A 116 -1.73 -5.80 -12.18
CA ALA A 116 -1.47 -6.03 -10.76
C ALA A 116 -1.51 -4.73 -9.94
N GLY A 117 -1.08 -3.61 -10.52
CA GLY A 117 -1.19 -2.29 -9.91
C GLY A 117 -2.65 -1.83 -9.77
N ILE A 118 -3.43 -1.97 -10.83
CA ILE A 118 -4.87 -1.62 -10.84
C ILE A 118 -5.63 -2.45 -9.80
N LEU A 119 -5.38 -3.76 -9.72
CA LEU A 119 -6.03 -4.63 -8.74
C LEU A 119 -5.71 -4.21 -7.30
N ARG A 120 -4.45 -3.86 -7.01
CA ARG A 120 -4.03 -3.37 -5.69
C ARG A 120 -4.71 -2.06 -5.31
N LEU A 121 -4.90 -1.13 -6.24
CA LEU A 121 -5.64 0.10 -6.01
C LEU A 121 -7.11 -0.17 -5.62
N GLY A 122 -7.71 -1.22 -6.19
CA GLY A 122 -9.04 -1.69 -5.84
C GLY A 122 -9.11 -2.48 -4.52
N GLY A 123 -8.01 -2.61 -3.78
CA GLY A 123 -7.94 -3.42 -2.56
C GLY A 123 -7.96 -4.92 -2.81
N LEU A 124 -7.72 -5.35 -4.06
CA LEU A 124 -7.63 -6.77 -4.42
C LEU A 124 -6.16 -7.21 -4.38
N ASP A 125 -5.88 -8.29 -3.66
CA ASP A 125 -4.56 -8.89 -3.68
C ASP A 125 -4.30 -9.56 -5.03
N ALA A 126 -3.30 -9.04 -5.75
CA ALA A 126 -2.80 -9.59 -7.01
C ALA A 126 -2.10 -10.96 -6.84
N THR A 127 -2.02 -11.47 -5.60
CA THR A 127 -1.37 -12.74 -5.20
C THR A 127 -2.35 -13.94 -5.19
N LYS A 128 -3.59 -13.75 -5.65
CA LYS A 128 -4.56 -14.84 -5.77
C LYS A 128 -5.39 -14.66 -7.03
N PRO A 129 -5.53 -15.67 -7.91
CA PRO A 129 -6.52 -15.55 -8.97
C PRO A 129 -7.90 -15.53 -8.30
N PRO A 130 -8.70 -14.47 -8.48
CA PRO A 130 -10.05 -14.47 -7.96
C PRO A 130 -10.86 -15.45 -8.80
N ARG A 131 -10.97 -16.70 -8.33
CA ARG A 131 -12.08 -17.57 -8.70
C ARG A 131 -13.30 -16.98 -8.02
N PHE A 132 -13.97 -16.03 -8.71
CA PHE A 132 -15.21 -15.38 -8.31
C PHE A 132 -15.21 -14.80 -6.87
N ALA A 133 -14.96 -13.50 -6.72
CA ALA A 133 -15.21 -12.81 -5.46
C ALA A 133 -16.02 -11.53 -5.71
N ARG A 134 -17.34 -11.70 -5.65
CA ARG A 134 -18.32 -10.63 -5.40
C ARG A 134 -18.32 -10.41 -3.88
N ALA A 135 -17.55 -9.43 -3.42
CA ALA A 135 -17.64 -8.87 -2.07
C ALA A 135 -16.99 -7.49 -2.10
N LEU A 136 -17.80 -6.45 -2.31
CA LEU A 136 -17.36 -5.07 -2.15
C LEU A 136 -17.24 -4.81 -0.65
N SER A 137 -16.03 -4.53 -0.17
CA SER A 137 -15.83 -3.98 1.18
C SER A 137 -16.12 -2.49 1.14
N GLU A 138 -17.24 -2.07 1.74
CA GLU A 138 -17.47 -0.66 2.08
C GLU A 138 -16.66 -0.33 3.34
N THR A 139 -15.56 0.40 3.19
CA THR A 139 -14.88 1.02 4.34
C THR A 139 -15.60 2.31 4.72
N MET A 140 -16.45 2.22 5.74
CA MET A 140 -17.09 3.37 6.38
C MET A 140 -16.03 4.16 7.16
N VAL A 141 -15.75 5.40 6.75
CA VAL A 141 -15.00 6.35 7.59
C VAL A 141 -16.03 7.10 8.44
N ALA A 142 -16.22 6.65 9.67
CA ALA A 142 -16.99 7.39 10.67
C ALA A 142 -16.23 8.67 11.02
N GLY A 143 -16.78 9.82 10.64
CA GLY A 143 -16.27 11.12 11.05
C GLY A 143 -16.30 11.25 12.57
N ALA A 144 -15.14 11.40 13.19
CA ALA A 144 -15.01 11.79 14.58
C ALA A 144 -15.49 13.25 14.73
N ARG A 145 -16.71 13.44 15.25
CA ARG A 145 -17.12 14.74 15.81
C ARG A 145 -16.68 14.81 17.26
N ILE A 146 -15.60 15.55 17.48
CA ILE A 146 -15.28 16.19 18.75
C ILE A 146 -16.23 17.38 18.89
N GLY A 147 -17.06 17.40 19.94
CA GLY A 147 -17.89 18.58 20.24
C GLY A 147 -19.11 18.33 21.12
N HIS A 148 -18.86 18.38 22.43
CA HIS A 148 -19.73 18.94 23.48
C HIS A 148 -21.11 18.31 23.76
N CYS A 149 -21.18 17.79 24.99
CA CYS A 149 -22.36 17.47 25.79
C CYS A 149 -23.39 18.61 25.82
N PHE A 150 -24.68 18.32 25.61
CA PHE A 150 -25.76 18.99 26.34
C PHE A 150 -27.03 18.11 26.35
N ILE A 151 -27.47 17.76 27.55
CA ILE A 151 -28.71 17.07 27.89
C ILE A 151 -29.84 18.11 27.97
N GLN A 152 -31.05 17.72 27.53
CA GLN A 152 -32.41 18.12 27.95
C GLN A 152 -33.33 18.17 26.72
N ALA A 153 -34.59 17.73 26.73
CA ALA A 153 -35.44 17.03 27.70
C ALA A 153 -36.46 16.20 26.90
#